data_AF-A0A059BT55-F1
#
_entry.id   AF-A0A059BT55-F1
#
_cell.length_a   1.000
_cell.length_b   1.000
_cell.length_c   1.000
_cell.angle_alpha   90.00
_cell.angle_beta   90.00
_cell.angle_gamma   90.00
#
_symmetry.space_group_name_H-M   'P 1'
#
loop_
_entity.id
_entity.type
_entity.pdbx_description
1 polymer ?
#
loop_
_entity_poly.entity_id
_entity_poly.type
_entity_poly.pdbx_seq_one_letter_code
_entity_poly.pdbx_strand_id
1 'polypeptide(L)'
;MSSYRYGGDEVDLTLAKEEAKMLREKILEKAYSDKHLIWILASRSKAHHSSEFGNDINKDLKTDPKDKFLFMLRATVKCLTRPEKYFEKVLCLAIKRQGTDEAALIRVVVTRAEVDMKLITEEYQRKNNVPLHRAIVKDTHGEYEKMLLAMVGHADP
;
A
#
# COMPACT_ATOMS: atom_id res chain seq x y z
N MET A 1 16.30 2.26 -12.62
CA MET A 1 16.37 0.80 -12.85
C MET A 1 15.27 0.15 -12.04
N SER A 2 14.35 -0.60 -12.67
CA SER A 2 13.37 -1.42 -11.95
C SER A 2 14.03 -2.69 -11.43
N SER A 3 13.71 -3.11 -10.21
CA SER A 3 14.14 -4.40 -9.69
C SER A 3 13.48 -5.53 -10.49
N TYR A 4 14.27 -6.46 -11.05
CA TYR A 4 13.76 -7.72 -11.60
C TYR A 4 13.66 -8.74 -10.46
N ARG A 5 12.54 -8.74 -9.74
CA ARG A 5 12.33 -9.62 -8.58
C ARG A 5 11.90 -11.00 -9.02
N TYR A 6 12.36 -12.02 -8.29
CA TYR A 6 11.81 -13.36 -8.41
C TYR A 6 10.31 -13.34 -8.09
N GLY A 7 9.51 -13.90 -9.01
CA GLY A 7 8.04 -13.90 -8.94
C GLY A 7 7.42 -15.21 -8.44
N GLY A 8 8.23 -16.22 -8.12
CA GLY A 8 7.75 -17.49 -7.57
C GLY A 8 7.37 -17.41 -6.09
N ASP A 9 6.64 -18.43 -5.63
CA ASP A 9 6.12 -18.54 -4.26
C ASP A 9 7.07 -19.28 -3.30
N GLU A 10 8.24 -19.70 -3.77
CA GLU A 10 9.24 -20.38 -2.97
C GLU A 10 9.85 -19.41 -1.93
N VAL A 11 9.78 -19.80 -0.66
CA VAL A 11 10.32 -19.01 0.46
C VAL A 11 11.13 -19.91 1.37
N ASP A 12 12.40 -19.55 1.56
CA ASP A 12 13.18 -20.03 2.68
C ASP A 12 12.74 -19.30 3.95
N LEU A 13 11.96 -20.01 4.78
CA LEU A 13 11.40 -19.47 6.02
C LEU A 13 12.48 -19.19 7.08
N THR A 14 13.59 -19.92 7.07
CA THR A 14 14.69 -19.69 8.01
C THR A 14 15.36 -18.36 7.69
N LEU A 15 15.70 -18.17 6.41
CA LEU A 15 16.28 -16.91 5.93
C LEU A 15 15.33 -15.73 6.12
N ALA A 16 14.03 -15.90 5.84
CA ALA A 16 13.03 -14.85 6.03
C ALA A 16 12.95 -14.37 7.48
N LYS A 17 13.05 -15.29 8.45
CA LYS A 17 13.05 -14.95 9.89
C LYS A 17 14.30 -14.20 10.30
N GLU A 18 15.47 -14.63 9.84
CA GLU A 18 16.74 -13.96 10.11
C GLU A 18 16.76 -12.54 9.54
N GLU A 19 16.32 -12.37 8.29
CA GLU A 19 16.24 -11.07 7.62
C GLU A 19 15.18 -10.15 8.24
N ALA A 20 14.04 -10.70 8.69
CA ALA A 20 13.03 -9.94 9.42
C ALA A 20 13.57 -9.42 10.76
N LYS A 21 14.31 -10.25 11.50
CA LYS A 21 14.96 -9.84 12.76
C LYS A 21 16.00 -8.75 12.51
N MET A 22 16.88 -8.94 11.53
CA MET A 22 17.89 -7.96 11.14
C MET A 22 17.26 -6.63 10.75
N LEU A 23 16.19 -6.67 9.94
CA LEU A 23 15.50 -5.47 9.51
C LEU A 23 14.91 -4.71 10.70
N ARG A 24 14.34 -5.43 11.67
CA ARG A 24 13.80 -4.85 12.90
C ARG A 24 14.87 -4.17 13.74
N GLU A 25 16.01 -4.83 13.95
CA GLU A 25 17.15 -4.25 14.67
C GLU A 25 17.65 -2.98 13.99
N LYS A 26 17.81 -2.99 12.65
CA LYS A 26 18.27 -1.81 11.90
C LYS A 26 17.27 -0.65 11.93
N ILE A 27 15.97 -0.93 11.97
CA ILE A 27 14.93 0.08 12.14
C ILE A 27 15.02 0.71 13.54
N LEU A 28 15.22 -0.09 14.59
CA LEU A 28 15.35 0.40 15.97
C LEU A 28 16.63 1.24 16.16
N GLU A 29 17.72 0.83 15.53
CA GLU A 29 18.99 1.57 15.48
C GLU A 29 18.93 2.86 14.66
N LYS A 30 17.82 3.11 13.95
CA LYS A 30 17.66 4.20 12.97
C LYS A 30 18.72 4.14 11.84
N ALA A 31 19.22 2.95 11.53
CA ALA A 31 20.22 2.70 10.49
C ALA A 31 19.56 2.60 9.10
N TYR A 32 18.88 3.66 8.69
CA TYR A 32 18.01 3.69 7.50
C TYR A 32 18.74 3.62 6.16
N SER A 33 20.00 4.06 6.12
CA SER A 33 20.86 3.98 4.93
C SER A 33 21.66 2.69 4.86
N ASP A 34 21.33 1.71 5.72
CA ASP A 34 21.99 0.41 5.70
C ASP A 34 21.74 -0.31 4.37
N LYS A 35 22.84 -0.75 3.74
CA LYS A 35 22.77 -1.39 2.41
C LYS A 35 21.98 -2.69 2.44
N HIS A 36 22.01 -3.45 3.55
CA HIS A 36 21.26 -4.69 3.68
C HIS A 36 19.76 -4.40 3.82
N LEU A 37 19.38 -3.38 4.59
CA LEU A 37 17.98 -2.93 4.68
C LEU A 37 17.41 -2.60 3.30
N ILE A 38 18.14 -1.77 2.53
CA ILE A 38 17.72 -1.38 1.18
C ILE A 38 17.69 -2.60 0.27
N TRP A 39 18.70 -3.48 0.34
CA TRP A 39 18.82 -4.64 -0.53
C TRP A 39 17.70 -5.67 -0.29
N ILE A 40 17.36 -5.98 0.96
CA ILE A 40 16.26 -6.89 1.32
C ILE A 40 14.96 -6.37 0.70
N LEU A 41 14.64 -5.10 0.99
CA LEU A 41 13.41 -4.47 0.50
C LEU A 41 13.38 -4.32 -1.02
N ALA A 42 14.52 -4.07 -1.67
CA ALA A 42 14.61 -3.83 -3.11
C ALA A 42 14.71 -5.11 -3.96
N SER A 43 15.22 -6.20 -3.40
CA SER A 43 15.63 -7.38 -4.18
C SER A 43 14.85 -8.65 -3.84
N ARG A 44 14.40 -8.83 -2.60
CA ARG A 44 13.68 -10.06 -2.21
C ARG A 44 12.32 -10.16 -2.90
N SER A 45 11.84 -11.41 -3.07
CA SER A 45 10.55 -11.70 -3.69
C SER A 45 9.40 -11.17 -2.83
N LYS A 46 8.21 -11.00 -3.42
CA LYS A 46 7.01 -10.58 -2.67
C LYS A 46 6.60 -11.65 -1.66
N ALA A 47 6.67 -12.93 -2.04
CA ALA A 47 6.37 -14.06 -1.16
C ALA A 47 7.24 -14.05 0.11
N HIS A 48 8.54 -13.79 -0.05
CA HIS A 48 9.47 -13.66 1.08
C HIS A 48 9.09 -12.50 2.01
N HIS A 49 8.60 -11.38 1.47
CA HIS A 49 8.13 -10.28 2.32
C HIS A 49 6.81 -10.63 3.03
N SER A 50 5.91 -11.35 2.37
CA SER A 50 4.60 -11.66 2.91
C SER A 50 4.63 -12.67 4.05
N SER A 51 5.64 -13.56 4.11
CA SER A 51 5.73 -14.59 5.16
C SER A 51 5.97 -14.01 6.56
N GLU A 52 6.86 -13.02 6.69
CA GLU A 52 7.31 -12.52 8.01
C GLU A 52 7.01 -11.02 8.24
N PHE A 53 6.89 -10.20 7.19
CA PHE A 53 6.84 -8.74 7.35
C PHE A 53 5.42 -8.15 7.44
N GLY A 54 4.37 -8.98 7.48
CA GLY A 54 2.98 -8.54 7.34
C GLY A 54 2.45 -7.66 8.49
N ASN A 55 2.69 -8.04 9.76
CA ASN A 55 2.01 -7.42 10.90
C ASN A 55 2.93 -6.69 11.90
N ASP A 56 4.15 -7.18 12.14
CA ASP A 56 4.98 -6.66 13.24
C ASP A 56 5.84 -5.47 12.85
N ILE A 57 6.45 -5.46 11.66
CA ILE A 57 7.32 -4.35 11.26
C ILE A 57 6.56 -3.02 11.12
N ASN A 58 5.28 -3.06 10.76
CA ASN A 58 4.45 -1.86 10.64
C ASN A 58 4.19 -1.18 11.98
N LYS A 59 4.32 -1.88 13.12
CA LYS A 59 4.19 -1.30 14.46
C LYS A 59 5.48 -0.57 14.85
N ASP A 60 6.62 -1.20 14.63
CA ASP A 60 7.94 -0.65 14.97
C ASP A 60 8.26 0.62 14.15
N LEU A 61 7.71 0.72 12.93
CA LEU A 61 7.86 1.88 12.06
C LEU A 61 6.95 3.09 12.42
N LYS A 62 6.25 3.07 13.56
CA LYS A 62 5.41 4.19 14.03
C LYS A 62 6.06 5.05 15.11
N THR A 63 7.32 4.80 15.43
CA THR A 63 8.09 5.50 16.47
C THR A 63 8.12 7.02 16.28
N ASP A 64 8.34 7.51 15.05
CA ASP A 64 8.21 8.93 14.71
C ASP A 64 7.15 9.15 13.61
N PRO A 65 6.00 9.78 13.91
CA PRO A 65 4.97 10.08 12.93
C PRO A 65 5.37 11.13 11.88
N LYS A 66 6.33 12.01 12.18
CA LYS A 66 6.77 13.10 11.29
C LYS A 66 7.93 12.69 10.38
N ASP A 67 8.58 11.57 10.68
CA ASP A 67 9.67 11.04 9.87
C ASP A 67 9.14 10.55 8.51
N LYS A 68 9.54 11.28 7.45
CA LYS A 68 9.20 11.00 6.06
C LYS A 68 9.79 9.68 5.58
N PHE A 69 10.98 9.30 6.06
CA PHE A 69 11.61 8.04 5.69
C PHE A 69 10.83 6.86 6.29
N LEU A 70 10.48 6.91 7.58
CA LEU A 70 9.63 5.88 8.20
C LEU A 70 8.25 5.79 7.54
N PHE A 71 7.70 6.92 7.07
CA PHE A 71 6.51 6.91 6.23
C PHE A 71 6.72 6.13 4.92
N MET A 72 7.79 6.42 4.18
CA MET A 72 8.13 5.73 2.92
C MET A 72 8.41 4.24 3.12
N LEU A 73 9.10 3.88 4.21
CA LEU A 73 9.40 2.49 4.54
C LEU A 73 8.11 1.70 4.86
N ARG A 74 7.19 2.28 5.64
CA ARG A 74 5.86 1.69 5.87
C ARG A 74 5.06 1.52 4.58
N ALA A 75 5.12 2.51 3.71
CA ALA A 75 4.45 2.45 2.41
C ALA A 75 5.02 1.29 1.58
N THR A 76 6.35 1.17 1.52
CA THR A 76 7.08 0.12 0.80
C THR A 76 6.69 -1.27 1.28
N VAL A 77 6.73 -1.51 2.60
CA VAL A 77 6.33 -2.80 3.19
C VAL A 77 4.88 -3.14 2.84
N LYS A 78 3.96 -2.17 2.93
CA LYS A 78 2.56 -2.41 2.56
C LYS A 78 2.40 -2.73 1.08
N CYS A 79 3.08 -2.01 0.20
CA CYS A 79 3.02 -2.28 -1.24
C CYS A 79 3.55 -3.68 -1.60
N LEU A 80 4.54 -4.18 -0.87
CA LEU A 80 5.12 -5.50 -1.10
C LEU A 80 4.25 -6.65 -0.55
N THR A 81 3.60 -6.44 0.59
CA THR A 81 2.89 -7.50 1.33
C THR A 81 1.38 -7.47 1.13
N ARG A 82 0.78 -6.26 1.19
CA ARG A 82 -0.67 -6.01 1.24
C ARG A 82 -1.01 -4.73 0.47
N PRO A 83 -0.85 -4.72 -0.87
CA PRO A 83 -1.04 -3.52 -1.69
C PRO A 83 -2.46 -2.94 -1.56
N GLU A 84 -3.48 -3.78 -1.34
CA GLU A 84 -4.87 -3.36 -1.13
C GLU A 84 -5.00 -2.40 0.06
N LYS A 85 -4.24 -2.65 1.15
CA LYS A 85 -4.21 -1.80 2.34
C LYS A 85 -3.49 -0.48 2.12
N TYR A 86 -2.54 -0.45 1.19
CA TYR A 86 -1.86 0.78 0.81
C TYR A 86 -2.80 1.67 0.00
N PHE A 87 -3.39 1.13 -1.07
CA PHE A 87 -4.29 1.86 -1.95
C PHE A 87 -5.55 2.32 -1.24
N GLU A 88 -6.15 1.49 -0.38
CA GLU A 88 -7.27 1.92 0.48
C GLU A 88 -6.91 3.17 1.28
N LYS A 89 -5.72 3.21 1.89
CA LYS A 89 -5.30 4.35 2.70
C LYS A 89 -5.05 5.59 1.85
N VAL A 90 -4.50 5.43 0.65
CA VAL A 90 -4.31 6.54 -0.31
C VAL A 90 -5.67 7.11 -0.70
N LEU A 91 -6.64 6.28 -1.06
CA LEU A 91 -8.01 6.70 -1.38
C LEU A 91 -8.68 7.40 -0.20
N CYS A 92 -8.59 6.82 0.99
CA CYS A 92 -9.15 7.39 2.22
C CYS A 92 -8.60 8.78 2.51
N LEU A 93 -7.29 8.98 2.34
CA LEU A 93 -6.64 10.28 2.53
C LEU A 93 -6.94 11.26 1.40
N ALA A 94 -7.14 10.76 0.17
CA ALA A 94 -7.51 11.60 -0.97
C ALA A 94 -8.93 12.16 -0.83
N ILE A 95 -9.85 11.37 -0.26
CA ILE A 95 -11.26 11.75 -0.07
C ILE A 95 -11.47 12.55 1.23
N LYS A 96 -10.87 12.16 2.36
CA LYS A 96 -11.15 12.78 3.68
C LYS A 96 -10.50 14.15 3.94
N ARG A 97 -9.69 14.70 3.03
CA ARG A 97 -9.09 16.02 3.23
C ARG A 97 -10.16 17.12 3.09
N GLN A 98 -9.90 18.34 3.58
CA GLN A 98 -10.73 19.51 3.24
C GLN A 98 -10.56 19.76 1.74
N GLY A 99 -11.34 19.06 0.92
CA GLY A 99 -11.18 18.93 -0.53
C GLY A 99 -10.59 17.57 -0.95
N THR A 100 -10.83 17.21 -2.20
CA THR A 100 -10.38 15.94 -2.80
C THR A 100 -8.98 16.09 -3.41
N ASP A 101 -8.05 15.22 -3.05
CA ASP A 101 -6.79 15.08 -3.81
C ASP A 101 -7.09 14.29 -5.09
N GLU A 102 -7.62 15.01 -6.10
CA GLU A 102 -8.06 14.43 -7.37
C GLU A 102 -6.94 13.67 -8.09
N ALA A 103 -5.70 14.18 -8.03
CA ALA A 103 -4.54 13.55 -8.65
C ALA A 103 -4.21 12.20 -8.00
N ALA A 104 -4.31 12.10 -6.66
CA ALA A 104 -4.14 10.82 -5.98
C ALA A 104 -5.30 9.85 -6.25
N LEU A 105 -6.53 10.36 -6.26
CA LEU A 105 -7.74 9.58 -6.54
C LEU A 105 -7.69 8.97 -7.94
N ILE A 106 -7.51 9.80 -8.97
CA ILE A 106 -7.47 9.36 -10.37
C ILE A 106 -6.32 8.38 -10.61
N ARG A 107 -5.14 8.64 -10.03
CA ARG A 107 -3.99 7.75 -10.20
C ARG A 107 -4.28 6.35 -9.67
N VAL A 108 -4.88 6.24 -8.48
CA VAL A 108 -5.22 4.92 -7.92
C VAL A 108 -6.32 4.26 -8.73
N VAL A 109 -7.39 4.99 -9.07
CA VAL A 109 -8.52 4.42 -9.81
C VAL A 109 -8.07 3.91 -11.18
N VAL A 110 -7.39 4.73 -11.97
CA VAL A 110 -6.93 4.38 -13.32
C VAL A 110 -5.90 3.25 -13.30
N THR A 111 -4.89 3.30 -12.43
CA THR A 111 -3.80 2.30 -12.45
C THR A 111 -4.19 0.95 -11.87
N ARG A 112 -5.27 0.88 -11.10
CA ARG A 112 -5.70 -0.34 -10.40
C ARG A 112 -7.02 -0.92 -10.91
N ALA A 113 -7.76 -0.19 -11.74
CA ALA A 113 -9.06 -0.61 -12.29
C ALA A 113 -9.05 -2.06 -12.80
N GLU A 114 -8.05 -2.40 -13.60
CA GLU A 114 -7.92 -3.72 -14.26
C GLU A 114 -7.05 -4.73 -13.49
N VAL A 115 -6.55 -4.37 -12.30
CA VAL A 115 -5.58 -5.20 -11.56
C VAL A 115 -6.19 -5.80 -10.30
N ASP A 116 -6.59 -4.94 -9.36
CA ASP A 116 -7.06 -5.36 -8.03
C ASP A 116 -8.09 -4.40 -7.41
N MET A 117 -8.78 -3.62 -8.25
CA MET A 117 -9.77 -2.63 -7.80
C MET A 117 -10.82 -3.24 -6.87
N LYS A 118 -11.31 -4.45 -7.16
CA LYS A 118 -12.28 -5.15 -6.32
C LYS A 118 -11.77 -5.41 -4.90
N LEU A 119 -10.52 -5.81 -4.74
CA LEU A 119 -9.92 -6.02 -3.43
C LEU A 119 -9.74 -4.70 -2.68
N ILE A 120 -9.40 -3.63 -3.41
CA ILE A 120 -9.27 -2.29 -2.84
C ILE A 120 -10.63 -1.75 -2.37
N THR A 121 -11.71 -1.93 -3.14
CA THR A 121 -13.06 -1.49 -2.76
C THR A 121 -13.58 -2.25 -1.54
N GLU A 122 -13.37 -3.56 -1.48
CA GLU A 122 -13.70 -4.39 -0.31
C GLU A 122 -12.93 -3.95 0.95
N GLU A 123 -11.61 -3.75 0.84
CA GLU A 123 -10.78 -3.27 1.95
C GLU A 123 -11.17 -1.85 2.38
N TYR A 124 -11.54 -0.97 1.45
CA TYR A 124 -12.03 0.37 1.72
C TYR A 124 -13.33 0.36 2.52
N GLN A 125 -14.31 -0.45 2.10
CA GLN A 125 -15.57 -0.61 2.81
C GLN A 125 -15.32 -1.17 4.22
N ARG A 126 -14.47 -2.19 4.35
CA ARG A 126 -14.13 -2.83 5.62
C ARG A 126 -13.52 -1.87 6.64
N LYS A 127 -12.71 -0.90 6.20
CA LYS A 127 -12.04 0.06 7.10
C LYS A 127 -12.80 1.36 7.33
N ASN A 128 -13.53 1.84 6.35
CA ASN A 128 -14.19 3.15 6.40
C ASN A 128 -15.68 3.05 6.71
N ASN A 129 -16.25 1.83 6.74
CA ASN A 129 -17.68 1.56 6.91
C ASN A 129 -18.58 2.26 5.87
N VAL A 130 -17.98 2.68 4.75
CA VAL A 130 -18.65 3.34 3.63
C VAL A 130 -18.10 2.74 2.34
N PRO A 131 -18.96 2.30 1.40
CA PRO A 131 -18.52 1.83 0.08
C PRO A 131 -17.75 2.92 -0.68
N LEU A 132 -16.72 2.54 -1.44
CA LEU A 132 -15.89 3.50 -2.18
C LEU A 132 -16.71 4.37 -3.14
N HIS A 133 -17.66 3.77 -3.89
CA HIS A 133 -18.50 4.52 -4.83
C HIS A 133 -19.29 5.64 -4.15
N ARG A 134 -19.85 5.39 -2.95
CA ARG A 134 -20.58 6.43 -2.19
C ARG A 134 -19.66 7.54 -1.73
N ALA A 135 -18.42 7.20 -1.38
CA ALA A 135 -17.43 8.19 -1.00
C ALA A 135 -17.02 9.08 -2.20
N ILE A 136 -16.93 8.51 -3.41
CA ILE A 136 -16.64 9.25 -4.64
C ILE A 136 -17.80 10.20 -5.00
N VAL A 137 -19.05 9.72 -5.01
CA VAL A 137 -20.25 10.53 -5.34
C VAL A 137 -20.41 11.73 -4.39
N LYS A 138 -19.98 11.59 -3.14
CA LYS A 138 -20.10 12.65 -2.16
C LYS A 138 -19.17 13.84 -2.44
N ASP A 139 -17.97 13.56 -2.93
CA ASP A 139 -16.87 14.53 -3.01
C ASP A 139 -16.42 14.84 -4.45
N THR A 140 -17.10 14.30 -5.46
CA THR A 140 -16.86 14.54 -6.89
C THR A 140 -18.19 14.75 -7.63
N HIS A 141 -18.16 15.44 -8.77
CA HIS A 141 -19.37 15.80 -9.52
C HIS A 141 -19.15 15.71 -11.04
N GLY A 142 -20.26 15.54 -11.79
CA GLY A 142 -20.28 15.66 -13.26
C GLY A 142 -19.67 14.47 -13.98
N GLU A 143 -19.09 14.70 -15.17
CA GLU A 143 -18.49 13.64 -16.00
C GLU A 143 -17.29 12.96 -15.33
N TYR A 144 -16.57 13.69 -14.48
CA TYR A 144 -15.47 13.14 -13.70
C TYR A 144 -15.95 12.06 -12.72
N GLU A 145 -17.04 12.32 -12.01
CA GLU A 145 -17.68 11.34 -11.12
C GLU A 145 -18.10 10.10 -11.89
N LYS A 146 -18.82 10.27 -13.01
CA LYS A 146 -19.30 9.15 -13.85
C LYS A 146 -18.14 8.26 -14.34
N MET A 147 -17.05 8.88 -14.79
CA MET A 147 -15.85 8.16 -15.22
C MET A 147 -15.24 7.35 -14.08
N LEU A 148 -15.10 7.95 -12.89
CA LEU A 148 -14.56 7.24 -11.72
C LEU A 148 -15.45 6.07 -11.31
N LEU A 149 -16.77 6.26 -11.30
CA LEU A 149 -17.75 5.22 -10.98
C LEU A 149 -17.67 4.03 -11.95
N ALA A 150 -17.55 4.31 -13.25
CA ALA A 150 -17.36 3.27 -14.26
C ALA A 150 -16.08 2.45 -14.00
N MET A 151 -14.96 3.11 -13.68
CA MET A 151 -13.68 2.45 -13.40
C MET A 151 -13.68 1.62 -12.11
N VAL A 152 -14.51 1.97 -11.12
CA VAL A 152 -14.68 1.17 -9.90
C VAL A 152 -15.76 0.08 -10.02
N GLY A 153 -16.31 -0.13 -11.22
CA GLY A 153 -17.29 -1.19 -11.50
C GLY A 153 -18.74 -0.83 -11.15
N HIS A 154 -19.06 0.46 -11.07
CA HIS A 154 -20.38 1.01 -10.79
C HIS A 154 -20.86 1.92 -11.93
N ALA A 155 -20.70 1.48 -13.19
CA ALA A 155 -21.34 2.15 -14.31
C ALA A 155 -22.87 1.96 -14.20
N ASP A 156 -23.63 3.06 -14.25
CA ASP A 156 -25.06 2.97 -14.50
C ASP A 156 -25.28 2.33 -15.88
N PRO A 157 -26.23 1.39 -16.02
CA PRO A 157 -26.59 0.78 -17.30
C PRO A 157 -27.24 1.76 -18.27
#